data_AF-A0AAU4T6Z2-F1
#
_entry.id   AF-A0AAU4T6Z2-F1
#
_cell.length_a   1.000
_cell.length_b   1.000
_cell.length_c   1.000
_cell.angle_alpha   90.00
_cell.angle_beta   90.00
_cell.angle_gamma   90.00
#
_symmetry.space_group_name_H-M   'P 1'
#
loop_
_entity.id
_entity.type
_entity.pdbx_description
1 polymer ?
#
loop_
_entity_poly.entity_id
_entity_poly.type
_entity_poly.pdbx_seq_one_letter_code
_entity_poly.pdbx_strand_id
1 'polypeptide(L)'
;MTSLLSLLGRGALAGGAVGLVSGGFSWLLAEPVLDRAVELEAASEGAGGTGPAAAEVFSHSTQHADLLVAAVLTGEALEVLCEPPAPGRRWA
;
A
#
# COMPACT_ATOMS: atom_id res chain seq x y z
N MET A 1 12.00 30.06 -12.24
CA MET A 1 10.55 30.06 -11.96
C MET A 1 10.09 28.62 -12.01
N THR A 2 9.93 27.96 -10.87
CA THR A 2 9.37 26.60 -10.82
C THR A 2 7.86 26.71 -11.02
N SER A 3 7.36 26.18 -12.13
CA SER A 3 5.93 26.10 -12.41
C SER A 3 5.25 25.22 -11.38
N LEU A 4 3.99 25.51 -11.05
CA LEU A 4 3.12 24.69 -10.21
C LEU A 4 3.09 23.22 -10.69
N LEU A 5 3.12 23.01 -12.00
CA LEU A 5 3.23 21.68 -12.62
C LEU A 5 4.55 20.96 -12.28
N SER A 6 5.64 21.71 -12.12
CA SER A 6 6.94 21.14 -11.74
C SER A 6 7.00 20.76 -10.27
N LEU A 7 6.23 21.41 -9.39
CA LEU A 7 6.10 20.98 -7.99
C LEU A 7 5.23 19.73 -7.92
N LEU A 8 4.04 19.78 -8.53
CA LEU A 8 3.10 18.67 -8.54
C LEU A 8 3.69 17.41 -9.16
N GLY A 9 4.45 17.54 -10.26
CA GLY A 9 5.14 16.40 -10.87
C GLY A 9 6.24 15.80 -9.99
N ARG A 10 6.90 16.59 -9.13
CA ARG A 10 7.93 16.09 -8.21
C ARG A 10 7.31 15.44 -6.98
N GLY A 11 6.25 16.03 -6.44
CA GLY A 11 5.46 15.44 -5.37
C GLY A 11 4.87 14.10 -5.82
N ALA A 12 4.26 14.07 -7.00
CA ALA A 12 3.73 12.81 -7.54
C ALA A 12 4.82 11.73 -7.68
N LEU A 13 5.95 12.06 -8.30
CA LEU A 13 7.06 11.11 -8.40
C LEU A 13 7.59 10.63 -7.04
N ALA A 14 7.64 11.49 -6.02
CA ALA A 14 8.07 11.13 -4.68
C ALA A 14 7.04 10.23 -3.98
N GLY A 15 5.76 10.60 -4.00
CA GLY A 15 4.66 9.83 -3.42
C GLY A 15 4.51 8.46 -4.07
N GLY A 16 4.54 8.40 -5.40
CA GLY A 16 4.49 7.16 -6.15
C GLY A 16 5.69 6.24 -5.88
N ALA A 17 6.90 6.79 -5.75
CA ALA A 17 8.08 5.99 -5.40
C ALA A 17 7.98 5.38 -3.99
N VAL A 18 7.52 6.16 -3.01
CA VAL A 18 7.31 5.68 -1.64
C VAL A 18 6.22 4.60 -1.60
N GLY A 19 5.09 4.83 -2.27
CA GLY A 19 4.00 3.87 -2.33
C GLY A 19 4.40 2.57 -3.03
N LEU A 20 5.19 2.65 -4.10
CA LEU A 20 5.71 1.47 -4.80
C LEU A 20 6.67 0.67 -3.94
N VAL A 21 7.61 1.33 -3.25
CA VAL A 21 8.54 0.65 -2.33
C VAL A 21 7.78 0.00 -1.17
N SER A 22 6.80 0.69 -0.58
CA SER A 22 6.00 0.16 0.52
C SER A 22 5.15 -1.04 0.08
N GLY A 23 4.43 -0.93 -1.04
CA GLY A 23 3.62 -2.02 -1.57
C GLY A 23 4.48 -3.20 -2.03
N GLY A 24 5.61 -2.93 -2.69
CA GLY A 24 6.57 -3.96 -3.10
C GLY A 24 7.22 -4.68 -1.92
N PHE A 25 7.52 -3.98 -0.83
CA PHE A 25 7.99 -4.59 0.41
C PHE A 25 6.91 -5.50 1.02
N SER A 26 5.66 -5.04 1.08
CA SER A 26 4.54 -5.85 1.57
C SER A 26 4.39 -7.14 0.74
N TRP A 27 4.43 -7.02 -0.59
CA TRP A 27 4.33 -8.14 -1.51
C TRP A 27 5.49 -9.15 -1.37
N LEU A 28 6.73 -8.66 -1.28
CA LEU A 28 7.91 -9.53 -1.23
C LEU A 28 8.17 -10.17 0.13
N LEU A 29 7.78 -9.51 1.23
CA LEU A 29 8.22 -9.91 2.57
C LEU A 29 7.07 -10.12 3.55
N ALA A 30 6.00 -9.31 3.50
CA ALA A 30 4.89 -9.47 4.44
C ALA A 30 3.98 -10.63 4.01
N GLU A 31 3.62 -10.71 2.72
CA GLU A 31 2.76 -11.77 2.18
C GLU A 31 3.29 -13.19 2.40
N PRO A 32 4.55 -13.55 2.07
CA PRO A 32 5.03 -14.92 2.29
C PRO A 32 5.07 -15.29 3.79
N VAL A 33 5.24 -14.32 4.68
CA VAL A 33 5.18 -14.55 6.13
C VAL A 33 3.74 -14.79 6.57
N LEU A 34 2.78 -14.02 6.04
CA LEU A 34 1.35 -14.20 6.32
C LEU A 34 0.83 -15.53 5.74
N ASP A 35 1.18 -15.88 4.51
CA ASP A 35 0.81 -17.15 3.88
C ASP A 35 1.29 -18.33 4.72
N ARG A 36 2.53 -18.26 5.22
CA ARG A 36 3.07 -19.31 6.11
C ARG A 36 2.36 -19.36 7.45
N ALA A 37 1.97 -18.22 8.01
CA ALA A 37 1.16 -18.19 9.23
C ALA A 37 -0.21 -18.83 9.00
N VAL A 38 -0.87 -18.52 7.88
CA VAL A 38 -2.15 -19.12 7.49
C VAL A 38 -2.02 -20.63 7.25
N GLU A 39 -0.95 -21.09 6.59
CA GLU A 39 -0.68 -22.53 6.40
C GLU A 39 -0.50 -23.26 7.75
N LEU A 40 0.22 -22.64 8.69
CA LEU A 40 0.42 -23.20 10.04
C LEU A 40 -0.88 -23.22 10.84
N GLU A 41 -1.69 -22.17 10.74
CA GLU A 41 -3.01 -22.10 11.37
C GLU A 41 -3.95 -23.14 10.77
N ALA A 42 -4.00 -23.28 9.44
CA ALA A 42 -4.79 -24.30 8.75
C ALA A 42 -4.35 -25.73 9.11
N ALA A 43 -3.05 -25.98 9.27
CA ALA A 43 -2.54 -27.28 9.73
C ALA A 43 -2.91 -27.56 11.19
N SER A 44 -2.95 -26.53 12.04
CA SER A 44 -3.38 -26.61 13.43
C SER A 44 -4.91 -26.80 13.55
N GLU A 45 -5.70 -26.07 12.76
CA GLU A 45 -7.16 -26.18 12.68
C GLU A 45 -7.62 -27.46 11.99
N GLY A 46 -6.83 -28.02 11.07
CA GLY A 46 -7.05 -29.36 10.51
C GLY A 46 -7.04 -30.47 11.57
N ALA A 47 -6.44 -30.23 12.75
CA ALA A 47 -6.53 -31.10 13.91
C ALA A 47 -7.70 -30.75 14.86
N GLY A 48 -8.38 -29.61 14.69
CA GLY A 48 -9.39 -29.06 15.61
C GLY A 48 -10.78 -28.76 15.04
N GLY A 49 -10.97 -28.74 13.72
CA GLY A 49 -12.28 -28.63 13.06
C GLY A 49 -12.64 -27.25 12.49
N THR A 50 -12.55 -27.15 11.17
CA THR A 50 -13.43 -26.40 10.22
C THR A 50 -13.95 -25.01 10.63
N GLY A 51 -13.12 -23.98 10.45
CA GLY A 51 -13.61 -22.65 10.08
C GLY A 51 -13.93 -22.58 8.58
N PRO A 52 -14.99 -21.88 8.13
CA PRO A 52 -15.28 -21.74 6.71
C PRO A 52 -14.15 -20.94 6.04
N ALA A 53 -13.34 -21.62 5.22
CA ALA A 53 -12.53 -20.95 4.20
C ALA A 53 -13.50 -20.18 3.32
N ALA A 54 -13.64 -18.87 3.58
CA ALA A 54 -14.55 -18.01 2.84
C ALA A 54 -14.21 -18.13 1.36
N ALA A 55 -15.20 -18.49 0.53
CA ALA A 55 -15.01 -18.64 -0.90
C ALA A 55 -14.36 -17.38 -1.47
N GLU A 56 -13.20 -17.52 -2.12
CA GLU A 56 -12.48 -16.40 -2.71
C GLU A 56 -13.37 -15.68 -3.73
N VAL A 57 -13.78 -14.44 -3.40
CA VAL A 57 -14.55 -13.58 -4.31
C VAL A 57 -13.67 -13.03 -5.44
N PHE A 58 -12.38 -12.85 -5.15
CA PHE A 58 -11.34 -12.44 -6.10
C PHE A 58 -10.11 -13.30 -5.92
N SER A 59 -9.39 -13.58 -7.01
CA SER A 59 -8.13 -14.33 -6.93
C SER A 59 -7.13 -13.60 -6.04
N HIS A 60 -6.33 -14.36 -5.30
CA HIS A 60 -5.25 -13.84 -4.46
C HIS A 60 -4.33 -12.86 -5.24
N SER A 61 -4.00 -13.19 -6.49
CA SER A 61 -3.22 -12.33 -7.39
C SER A 61 -3.86 -10.96 -7.67
N THR A 62 -5.18 -10.90 -7.76
CA THR A 62 -5.92 -9.65 -8.00
C THR A 62 -5.88 -8.79 -6.74
N GLN A 63 -6.04 -9.40 -5.57
CA GLN A 63 -5.97 -8.69 -4.29
C GLN A 63 -4.58 -8.08 -4.06
N HIS A 64 -3.51 -8.77 -4.46
CA HIS A 64 -2.14 -8.25 -4.35
C HIS A 64 -1.89 -7.06 -5.28
N ALA A 65 -2.38 -7.16 -6.52
CA ALA A 65 -2.30 -6.05 -7.47
C ALA A 65 -3.08 -4.83 -6.96
N ASP A 66 -4.26 -5.04 -6.36
CA ASP A 66 -5.08 -3.96 -5.82
C ASP A 66 -4.44 -3.30 -4.59
N LEU A 67 -3.80 -4.09 -3.72
CA LEU A 67 -3.00 -3.59 -2.60
C LEU A 67 -1.83 -2.71 -3.05
N LEU A 68 -1.11 -3.10 -4.11
CA LEU A 68 -0.04 -2.31 -4.71
C LEU A 68 -0.56 -0.98 -5.27
N VAL A 69 -1.66 -1.02 -6.02
CA VAL A 69 -2.30 0.19 -6.57
C VAL A 69 -2.76 1.11 -5.44
N ALA A 70 -3.40 0.57 -4.41
CA ALA A 70 -3.85 1.32 -3.24
C ALA A 70 -2.69 1.99 -2.50
N ALA A 71 -1.57 1.28 -2.32
CA ALA A 71 -0.37 1.83 -1.66
C ALA A 71 0.25 3.00 -2.44
N VAL A 72 0.34 2.86 -3.77
CA VAL A 72 0.80 3.94 -4.66
C VAL A 72 -0.12 5.15 -4.57
N LEU A 73 -1.42 4.96 -4.76
CA LEU A 73 -2.41 6.05 -4.70
C LEU A 73 -2.43 6.74 -3.32
N THR A 74 -2.22 5.97 -2.25
CA THR A 74 -2.13 6.53 -0.89
C THR A 74 -0.87 7.38 -0.72
N GLY A 75 0.28 6.94 -1.24
CA GLY A 75 1.52 7.73 -1.22
C GLY A 75 1.38 9.06 -1.97
N GLU A 76 0.76 9.03 -3.15
CA GLU A 76 0.40 10.23 -3.93
C GLU A 76 -0.49 11.18 -3.14
N ALA A 77 -1.56 10.65 -2.52
CA ALA A 77 -2.50 11.44 -1.75
C ALA A 77 -1.87 12.08 -0.50
N LEU A 78 -0.99 11.35 0.19
CA LEU A 78 -0.28 11.84 1.36
C LEU A 78 0.68 12.98 1.01
N GLU A 79 1.38 12.91 -0.13
CA GLU A 79 2.26 13.99 -0.56
C GLU A 79 1.45 15.26 -0.88
N VAL A 80 0.33 15.13 -1.60
CA VAL A 80 -0.56 16.27 -1.88
C VAL A 80 -1.11 16.89 -0.59
N LEU A 81 -1.41 16.07 0.42
CA LEU A 81 -1.94 16.54 1.70
C LEU A 81 -0.86 17.18 2.60
N CYS A 82 0.34 16.60 2.62
CA CYS A 82 1.45 17.00 3.48
C CYS A 82 2.39 18.03 2.84
N GLU A 83 2.15 18.42 1.57
CA GLU A 83 2.90 19.48 0.90
C GLU A 83 2.93 20.75 1.78
N PRO A 84 4.12 21.18 2.24
CA PRO A 84 4.22 22.31 3.13
C PRO A 84 3.74 23.60 2.45
N PRO A 85 3.04 24.49 3.15
CA PRO A 85 2.61 25.75 2.59
C PRO A 85 3.83 26.56 2.12
N ALA A 86 3.73 27.15 0.92
CA ALA A 86 4.79 27.96 0.33
C ALA A 86 5.40 28.95 1.34
N PRO A 87 6.73 29.15 1.33
CA PRO A 87 7.41 30.05 2.26
C PRO A 87 6.89 31.47 2.07
N GLY A 88 6.06 31.95 3.00
CA GLY A 88 5.42 33.27 2.92
C GLY A 88 4.07 33.41 3.63
N ARG A 89 3.36 32.32 3.92
CA ARG A 89 2.16 32.39 4.79
C ARG A 89 2.57 32.45 6.27
N ARG A 90 2.85 33.67 6.74
CA ARG A 90 2.83 33.97 8.17
C ARG A 90 1.38 33.91 8.62
N TRP A 91 1.05 32.95 9.47
CA TRP A 91 -0.23 32.91 10.16
C TRP A 91 -0.34 34.20 10.98
N ALA A 92 -1.37 34.98 10.70
CA ALA A 92 -1.79 36.14 11.50
C ALA A 92 -2.57 35.66 12.72
#